data_AF-A0A3Q0QWS9-F1
#
_entry.id   AF-A0A3Q0QWS9-F1
#
_cell.length_a   1.000
_cell.length_b   1.000
_cell.length_c   1.000
_cell.angle_alpha   90.00
_cell.angle_beta   90.00
_cell.angle_gamma   90.00
#
_symmetry.space_group_name_H-M   'P 1'
#
loop_
_entity.id
_entity.type
_entity.pdbx_description
1 polymer ?
#
loop_
_entity_poly.entity_id
_entity_poly.type
_entity_poly.pdbx_seq_one_letter_code
_entity_poly.pdbx_strand_id
1 'polypeptide(L)'
;MDFNGTWKVYSEENLEEFLKIVGAPEMVIKMRKDVKPVIIIEQKGKDFTYTIKTPVFTKVHSFSLGKEIEMMTIDGRKIKCTVREENGKLIAENDKFTSVREIQGDEMIEVGCFKSPQHFSELSFNVTQPCSRFVSAYSLFPDSHCWLCNLHQQKQTSLTRQLMDPSS
;
A
#
# COMPACT_ATOMS: atom_id res chain seq x y z
N MET A 1 -13.39 5.76 -6.47
CA MET A 1 -12.92 4.39 -6.74
C MET A 1 -13.15 3.57 -5.49
N ASP A 2 -13.27 2.24 -5.59
CA ASP A 2 -13.48 1.42 -4.40
C ASP A 2 -12.20 0.65 -4.07
N PHE A 3 -11.52 1.08 -3.00
CA PHE A 3 -10.32 0.39 -2.51
C PHE A 3 -10.68 -0.88 -1.72
N ASN A 4 -11.97 -1.13 -1.45
CA ASN A 4 -12.43 -2.29 -0.71
C ASN A 4 -11.94 -3.60 -1.34
N GLY A 5 -11.40 -4.47 -0.49
CA GLY A 5 -11.05 -5.81 -0.91
C GLY A 5 -9.84 -6.37 -0.19
N THR A 6 -9.50 -7.60 -0.59
CA THR A 6 -8.29 -8.28 -0.17
C THR A 6 -7.31 -8.24 -1.33
N TRP A 7 -6.13 -7.69 -1.08
CA TRP A 7 -5.06 -7.46 -2.05
C TRP A 7 -3.84 -8.27 -1.64
N LYS A 8 -3.29 -9.09 -2.52
CA LYS A 8 -2.07 -9.85 -2.23
C LYS A 8 -0.93 -9.30 -3.05
N VAL A 9 0.18 -9.02 -2.38
CA VAL A 9 1.41 -8.61 -3.06
C VAL A 9 1.92 -9.77 -3.90
N TYR A 10 2.26 -9.50 -5.16
CA TYR A 10 2.89 -10.49 -6.04
C TYR A 10 4.28 -10.06 -6.52
N SER A 11 4.55 -8.76 -6.58
CA SER A 11 5.85 -8.22 -7.01
C SER A 11 6.24 -7.00 -6.17
N GLU A 12 7.53 -6.90 -5.85
CA GLU A 12 8.10 -5.76 -5.11
C GLU A 12 9.51 -5.48 -5.64
N GLU A 13 9.81 -4.21 -5.90
CA GLU A 13 11.13 -3.74 -6.34
C GLU A 13 11.73 -2.82 -5.28
N ASN A 14 13.03 -3.00 -4.99
CA ASN A 14 13.79 -2.21 -4.01
C ASN A 14 13.27 -2.26 -2.54
N LEU A 15 12.52 -3.31 -2.19
CA LEU A 15 11.96 -3.49 -0.85
C LEU A 15 13.02 -3.50 0.26
N GLU A 16 14.12 -4.23 0.07
CA GLU A 16 15.14 -4.39 1.12
C GLU A 16 15.86 -3.07 1.42
N GLU A 17 16.27 -2.33 0.39
CA GLU A 17 16.94 -1.04 0.57
C GLU A 17 15.99 -0.04 1.25
N PHE A 18 14.75 0.02 0.77
CA PHE A 18 13.72 0.86 1.36
C PHE A 18 13.49 0.53 2.85
N LEU A 19 13.34 -0.75 3.19
CA LEU A 19 13.14 -1.18 4.58
C LEU A 19 14.34 -0.84 5.49
N LYS A 20 15.57 -0.91 4.96
CA LYS A 20 16.77 -0.49 5.70
C LYS A 20 16.75 1.01 6.01
N ILE A 21 16.34 1.82 5.04
CA ILE A 21 16.33 3.29 5.14
C ILE A 21 15.25 3.79 6.09
N VAL A 22 14.06 3.19 6.07
CA VAL A 22 13.02 3.48 7.07
C VAL A 22 13.37 2.95 8.46
N GLY A 23 14.49 2.22 8.61
CA GLY A 23 14.96 1.69 9.88
C GLY A 23 14.14 0.49 10.37
N ALA A 24 13.59 -0.32 9.47
CA ALA A 24 12.87 -1.53 9.84
C ALA A 24 13.83 -2.53 10.54
N PRO A 25 13.37 -3.28 11.56
CA PRO A 25 14.20 -4.31 12.19
C PRO A 25 14.69 -5.36 11.19
N GLU A 26 15.91 -5.87 11.35
CA GLU A 26 16.49 -6.88 10.45
C GLU A 26 15.61 -8.12 10.29
N MET A 27 14.91 -8.52 11.35
CA MET A 27 13.96 -9.63 11.33
C MET A 27 12.81 -9.37 10.33
N VAL A 28 12.29 -8.14 10.29
CA VAL A 28 11.24 -7.74 9.35
C VAL A 28 11.79 -7.72 7.92
N ILE A 29 13.01 -7.18 7.73
CA ILE A 29 13.67 -7.15 6.41
C ILE A 29 13.83 -8.58 5.85
N LYS A 30 14.38 -9.51 6.65
CA LYS A 30 14.56 -10.91 6.23
C LYS A 30 13.22 -11.59 5.92
N MET A 31 12.23 -11.44 6.80
CA MET A 31 10.90 -12.00 6.60
C MET A 31 10.26 -11.51 5.29
N ARG A 32 10.36 -10.21 4.99
CA ARG A 32 9.75 -9.58 3.81
C ARG A 32 10.36 -10.00 2.48
N LYS A 33 11.56 -10.58 2.47
CA LYS A 33 12.15 -11.15 1.24
C LYS A 33 11.31 -12.33 0.73
N ASP A 34 10.95 -13.23 1.64
CA ASP A 34 10.26 -14.48 1.30
C ASP A 34 8.74 -14.39 1.48
N VAL A 35 8.27 -13.47 2.33
CA VAL A 35 6.85 -13.34 2.70
C VAL A 35 6.21 -12.14 2.01
N LYS A 36 5.26 -12.44 1.13
CA LYS A 36 4.37 -11.44 0.54
C LYS A 36 3.13 -11.24 1.42
N PRO A 37 2.83 -10.00 1.85
CA PRO A 37 1.70 -9.73 2.72
C PRO A 37 0.38 -9.82 1.95
N VAL A 38 -0.68 -10.06 2.71
CA VAL A 38 -2.05 -9.83 2.27
C VAL A 38 -2.56 -8.56 2.95
N ILE A 39 -3.05 -7.63 2.15
CA ILE A 39 -3.58 -6.35 2.56
C ILE A 39 -5.09 -6.41 2.45
N ILE A 40 -5.82 -6.10 3.53
CA ILE A 40 -7.28 -6.00 3.50
C ILE A 40 -7.64 -4.55 3.76
N ILE A 41 -8.39 -3.96 2.83
CA ILE A 41 -8.85 -2.59 2.93
C ILE A 41 -10.37 -2.63 3.05
N GLU A 42 -10.88 -2.01 4.10
CA GLU A 42 -12.31 -1.79 4.31
C GLU A 42 -12.56 -0.29 4.36
N GLN A 43 -13.28 0.24 3.39
CA GLN A 43 -13.63 1.64 3.24
C GLN A 43 -15.12 1.83 3.54
N LYS A 44 -15.42 2.68 4.52
CA LYS A 44 -16.75 3.13 4.91
C LYS A 44 -16.82 4.65 4.79
N GLY A 45 -17.15 5.12 3.58
CA GLY A 45 -17.13 6.55 3.27
C GLY A 45 -15.71 7.11 3.37
N LYS A 46 -15.46 7.92 4.40
CA LYS A 46 -14.13 8.51 4.69
C LYS A 46 -13.32 7.70 5.69
N ASP A 47 -13.90 6.71 6.34
CA ASP A 47 -13.23 5.89 7.33
C ASP A 47 -12.68 4.61 6.68
N PHE A 48 -11.41 4.34 6.92
CA PHE A 48 -10.68 3.22 6.37
C PHE A 48 -10.18 2.33 7.51
N THR A 49 -10.31 1.02 7.32
CA THR A 49 -9.60 0.02 8.11
C THR A 49 -8.64 -0.72 7.19
N TYR A 50 -7.35 -0.60 7.51
CA TYR A 50 -6.24 -1.12 6.73
C TYR A 50 -5.55 -2.22 7.53
N THR A 51 -5.67 -3.45 7.05
CA THR A 51 -5.11 -4.63 7.72
C THR A 51 -3.97 -5.21 6.90
N ILE A 52 -2.79 -5.33 7.50
CA ILE A 52 -1.64 -6.04 6.95
C ILE A 52 -1.57 -7.41 7.61
N LYS A 53 -1.73 -8.48 6.83
CA LYS A 53 -1.58 -9.87 7.28
C LYS A 53 -0.31 -10.47 6.70
N THR A 54 0.49 -11.07 7.58
CA THR A 54 1.62 -11.94 7.27
C THR A 54 1.52 -13.18 8.15
N PRO A 55 2.22 -14.30 7.85
CA PRO A 55 2.26 -15.46 8.73
C PRO A 55 2.84 -15.16 10.12
N VAL A 56 3.63 -14.08 10.26
CA VAL A 56 4.32 -13.71 11.49
C VAL A 56 3.49 -12.73 12.32
N PHE A 57 2.82 -11.77 11.68
CA PHE A 57 2.01 -10.77 12.38
C PHE A 57 0.81 -10.34 11.56
N THR A 58 -0.23 -9.90 12.27
CA THR A 58 -1.33 -9.13 11.71
C THR A 58 -1.37 -7.76 12.38
N LYS A 59 -1.42 -6.69 11.58
CA LYS A 59 -1.57 -5.31 12.05
C LYS A 59 -2.80 -4.68 11.44
N VAL A 60 -3.58 -3.98 12.26
CA VAL A 60 -4.78 -3.26 11.84
C VAL A 60 -4.57 -1.78 12.13
N HIS A 61 -4.86 -0.94 11.13
CA HIS A 61 -4.77 0.51 11.22
C HIS A 61 -6.11 1.10 10.79
N SER A 62 -6.78 1.84 11.67
CA SER A 62 -8.00 2.57 11.33
C SER A 62 -7.72 4.06 11.24
N PHE A 63 -8.19 4.70 10.17
CA PHE A 63 -7.98 6.12 9.92
C PHE A 63 -9.13 6.74 9.15
N SER A 64 -9.30 8.05 9.26
CA SER A 64 -10.22 8.81 8.40
C SER A 64 -9.43 9.65 7.41
N LEU A 65 -9.91 9.75 6.18
CA LEU A 65 -9.30 10.62 5.17
C LEU A 65 -9.29 12.09 5.62
N GLY A 66 -8.16 12.76 5.35
CA GLY A 66 -7.93 14.17 5.66
C GLY A 66 -7.69 14.48 7.14
N LYS A 67 -7.57 13.46 8.00
CA LYS A 67 -7.20 13.63 9.41
C LYS A 67 -5.79 13.13 9.65
N GLU A 68 -5.04 13.87 10.46
CA GLU A 68 -3.75 13.42 10.96
C GLU A 68 -3.97 12.23 11.91
N ILE A 69 -3.25 11.14 11.67
CA ILE A 69 -3.22 9.97 12.52
C ILE A 69 -1.84 9.78 13.12
N GLU A 70 -1.78 9.41 14.40
CA GLU A 70 -0.55 8.97 15.05
C GLU A 70 -0.46 7.44 14.93
N MET A 71 0.51 6.97 14.17
CA MET A 71 0.81 5.54 14.03
C MET A 71 2.04 5.18 14.86
N MET A 72 1.93 4.07 15.60
CA MET A 72 3.08 3.46 16.26
C MET A 72 3.74 2.45 15.33
N THR A 73 5.00 2.69 15.02
CA THR A 73 5.83 1.78 14.25
C THR A 73 6.29 0.59 15.10
N ILE A 74 6.81 -0.47 14.45
CA ILE A 74 7.21 -1.72 15.14
C ILE A 74 8.31 -1.45 16.19
N ASP A 75 9.15 -0.44 15.96
CA ASP A 75 10.24 -0.02 16.85
C ASP A 75 9.77 0.89 18.01
N GLY A 76 8.46 1.13 18.14
CA GLY A 76 7.87 1.98 19.18
C GLY A 76 7.88 3.48 18.87
N ARG A 77 8.37 3.92 17.71
CA ARG A 77 8.32 5.34 17.34
C ARG A 77 6.92 5.74 16.90
N LYS A 78 6.51 6.93 17.30
CA LYS A 78 5.27 7.57 16.87
C LYS A 78 5.53 8.38 15.62
N ILE A 79 4.79 8.09 14.57
CA ILE A 79 4.85 8.80 13.30
C ILE A 79 3.47 9.37 13.03
N LYS A 80 3.41 10.67 12.75
CA LYS A 80 2.21 11.33 12.26
C LYS A 80 2.11 11.12 10.76
N CYS A 81 0.94 10.75 10.27
CA CYS A 81 0.68 10.57 8.85
C CYS A 81 -0.69 11.14 8.52
N THR A 82 -0.85 11.69 7.33
CA THR A 82 -2.16 12.10 6.81
C THR A 82 -2.43 11.32 5.53
N VAL A 83 -3.62 10.74 5.43
CA VAL A 83 -4.06 10.03 4.22
C VAL A 83 -5.13 10.86 3.53
N ARG A 84 -4.97 11.13 2.24
CA ARG A 84 -5.95 11.80 1.39
C ARG A 84 -6.26 10.99 0.14
N GLU A 85 -7.41 11.24 -0.45
CA GLU A 85 -7.75 10.76 -1.79
C GLU A 85 -7.68 11.95 -2.75
N GLU A 86 -6.96 11.79 -3.86
CA GLU A 86 -6.79 12.84 -4.87
C GLU A 86 -6.72 12.20 -6.26
N ASN A 87 -7.61 12.62 -7.17
CA ASN A 87 -7.67 12.12 -8.55
C ASN A 87 -7.74 10.57 -8.66
N GLY A 88 -8.47 9.92 -7.74
CA GLY A 88 -8.58 8.46 -7.69
C GLY A 88 -7.36 7.74 -7.09
N LYS A 89 -6.36 8.48 -6.59
CA LYS A 89 -5.19 7.93 -5.92
C LYS A 89 -5.33 8.12 -4.41
N LEU A 90 -4.89 7.12 -3.65
CA LEU A 90 -4.77 7.21 -2.20
C LEU A 90 -3.34 7.63 -1.86
N ILE A 91 -3.18 8.80 -1.26
CA ILE A 91 -1.89 9.39 -0.93
C ILE A 91 -1.75 9.44 0.59
N ALA A 92 -0.78 8.72 1.13
CA ALA A 92 -0.40 8.75 2.54
C ALA A 92 0.94 9.48 2.66
N GLU A 93 0.99 10.57 3.42
CA GLU A 93 2.21 11.37 3.54
C GLU A 93 2.52 11.79 4.98
N ASN A 94 3.81 12.00 5.22
CA ASN A 94 4.32 12.63 6.42
C ASN A 94 5.60 13.44 6.11
N ASP A 95 6.24 13.96 7.15
CA ASP A 95 7.44 14.79 7.03
C ASP A 95 8.63 14.11 6.34
N LYS A 96 8.65 12.79 6.20
CA LYS A 96 9.78 12.01 5.67
C LYS A 96 9.39 10.92 4.67
N PHE A 97 8.11 10.66 4.45
CA PHE A 97 7.64 9.52 3.66
C PHE A 97 6.36 9.90 2.92
N THR A 98 6.26 9.43 1.68
CA THR A 98 5.04 9.48 0.89
C THR A 98 4.78 8.11 0.27
N SER A 99 3.54 7.63 0.36
CA SER A 99 3.03 6.48 -0.38
C SER A 99 1.87 6.92 -1.27
N VAL A 100 1.88 6.49 -2.53
CA VAL A 100 0.81 6.72 -3.49
C VAL A 100 0.30 5.37 -3.95
N ARG A 101 -1.02 5.18 -3.93
CA ARG A 101 -1.69 3.97 -4.42
C ARG A 101 -2.71 4.27 -5.47
N GLU A 102 -2.74 3.43 -6.49
CA GLU A 102 -3.66 3.54 -7.61
C GLU A 102 -4.17 2.15 -7.99
N ILE A 103 -5.47 2.05 -8.30
CA ILE A 103 -6.09 0.83 -8.78
C ILE A 103 -6.16 0.88 -10.31
N GLN A 104 -5.68 -0.18 -10.96
CA GLN A 104 -5.71 -0.37 -12.41
C GLN A 104 -6.35 -1.72 -12.71
N GLY A 105 -7.68 -1.72 -12.90
CA GLY A 105 -8.45 -2.95 -13.08
C GLY A 105 -8.43 -3.81 -11.81
N ASP A 106 -7.94 -5.05 -11.95
CA ASP A 106 -7.81 -6.02 -10.85
C ASP A 106 -6.48 -5.89 -10.08
N GLU A 107 -5.64 -4.91 -10.44
CA GLU A 107 -4.35 -4.65 -9.81
C GLU A 107 -4.34 -3.36 -9.02
N MET A 108 -3.53 -3.33 -7.96
CA MET A 108 -3.19 -2.12 -7.23
C MET A 108 -1.68 -1.94 -7.27
N ILE A 109 -1.28 -0.70 -7.52
CA ILE A 109 0.12 -0.30 -7.58
C ILE A 109 0.36 0.67 -6.45
N GLU A 110 1.36 0.39 -5.64
CA GLU A 110 1.81 1.23 -4.54
C GLU A 110 3.26 1.64 -4.77
N VAL A 111 3.52 2.94 -4.66
CA VAL A 111 4.88 3.51 -4.68
C VAL A 111 5.10 4.24 -3.36
N GLY A 112 6.08 3.79 -2.58
CA GLY A 112 6.49 4.44 -1.34
C GLY A 112 7.88 5.05 -1.49
N CYS A 113 8.08 6.30 -1.07
CA CYS A 113 9.36 6.99 -1.15
C CYS A 113 9.70 7.67 0.18
N PHE A 114 10.97 7.57 0.60
CA PHE A 114 11.50 8.28 1.78
C PHE A 114 12.22 9.56 1.31
N LYS A 115 11.89 10.72 1.86
CA LYS A 115 12.26 12.06 1.36
C LYS A 115 13.78 12.26 1.12
N SER A 116 14.08 13.08 0.11
CA SER A 116 14.62 14.42 0.37
C SER A 116 13.55 15.48 -0.03
N PRO A 117 13.38 16.61 0.70
CA PRO A 117 12.14 17.40 0.66
C PRO A 117 11.99 18.43 -0.48
N GLN A 118 12.83 18.42 -1.52
CA GLN A 118 12.99 19.62 -2.38
C GLN A 118 12.28 19.62 -3.74
N HIS A 119 11.59 18.55 -4.18
CA HIS A 119 11.01 18.51 -5.55
C HIS A 119 9.60 17.89 -5.67
N PHE A 120 8.83 17.81 -4.58
CA PHE A 120 7.55 17.08 -4.60
C PHE A 120 6.40 17.80 -5.35
N SER A 121 6.54 19.08 -5.70
CA SER A 121 5.50 19.85 -6.42
C SER A 121 5.30 19.44 -7.88
N GLU A 122 6.19 18.61 -8.44
CA GLU A 122 6.17 18.18 -9.85
C GLU A 122 5.70 16.74 -10.07
N LEU A 123 5.20 16.05 -9.04
CA LEU A 123 4.54 14.74 -9.18
C LEU A 123 3.16 14.88 -9.84
N SER A 124 3.14 15.49 -11.02
CA SER A 124 2.11 15.25 -12.02
C SER A 124 2.37 13.87 -12.62
N PHE A 125 1.56 12.89 -12.24
CA PHE A 125 1.40 11.70 -13.08
C PHE A 125 0.74 12.19 -14.37
N ASN A 126 1.53 12.51 -15.40
CA ASN A 126 0.98 12.68 -16.75
C ASN A 126 0.52 11.31 -17.25
N VAL A 127 -0.70 10.93 -16.87
CA VAL A 127 -1.45 9.83 -17.47
C VAL A 127 -2.01 10.33 -18.80
N THR A 128 -1.13 10.61 -19.75
CA THR A 128 -1.51 10.90 -21.12
C THR A 128 -0.41 10.44 -22.07
N GLN A 129 -0.16 9.14 -22.17
CA GLN A 129 0.20 8.54 -23.47
C GLN A 129 -0.38 7.12 -23.63
N PRO A 130 -1.04 6.83 -24.77
CA PRO A 130 -1.65 5.54 -25.05
C PRO A 130 -0.63 4.63 -25.73
N CYS A 131 0.29 4.01 -25.00
CA CYS A 131 1.03 2.83 -25.48
C CYS A 131 1.98 2.25 -24.42
N SER A 132 1.61 1.07 -23.91
CA SER A 132 2.50 -0.07 -23.64
C SER A 132 3.82 0.10 -22.85
N ARG A 133 4.03 1.14 -22.04
CA ARG A 133 5.19 1.18 -21.13
C ARG A 133 4.84 1.92 -19.84
N PHE A 134 4.81 1.18 -18.74
CA PHE A 134 4.96 1.74 -17.41
C PHE A 134 6.27 2.55 -17.40
N VAL A 135 6.17 3.88 -17.31
CA VAL A 135 7.33 4.69 -16.95
C VAL A 135 7.53 4.46 -15.46
N SER A 136 8.40 3.50 -15.17
CA SER A 136 8.86 3.19 -13.83
C SER A 136 9.16 4.49 -13.08
N ALA A 137 8.57 4.71 -11.91
CA ALA A 137 8.80 5.92 -11.10
C ALA A 137 10.31 6.19 -10.85
N TYR A 138 11.14 5.16 -11.01
CA TYR A 138 12.60 5.21 -11.01
C TYR A 138 13.21 6.15 -12.06
N SER A 139 12.60 6.31 -13.24
CA SER A 139 13.17 7.20 -14.28
C SER A 139 12.94 8.69 -14.01
N LEU A 140 12.07 9.03 -13.06
CA LEU A 140 11.82 10.42 -12.66
C LEU A 140 12.63 10.82 -11.42
N PHE A 141 13.16 9.87 -10.66
CA PHE A 141 13.90 10.15 -9.42
C PHE A 141 15.04 9.16 -9.17
N PRO A 142 16.19 9.32 -9.86
CA PRO A 142 17.35 8.42 -9.70
C PRO A 142 17.95 8.42 -8.29
N ASP A 143 17.68 9.45 -7.47
CA ASP A 143 18.17 9.58 -6.08
C ASP A 143 17.11 9.28 -5.00
N SER A 144 15.89 8.91 -5.38
CA SER A 144 14.84 8.63 -4.41
C SER A 144 14.84 7.17 -4.00
N HIS A 145 15.08 6.92 -2.72
CA HIS A 145 14.93 5.61 -2.11
C HIS A 145 13.43 5.23 -2.08
N CYS A 146 12.96 4.78 -3.24
CA CYS A 146 11.58 4.38 -3.47
C CYS A 146 11.46 2.86 -3.56
N TRP A 147 10.32 2.37 -3.12
CA TRP A 147 9.86 0.98 -3.20
C TRP A 147 8.61 0.94 -4.07
N LEU A 148 8.60 0.04 -5.05
CA LEU A 148 7.44 -0.26 -5.89
C LEU A 148 6.84 -1.60 -5.44
N CYS A 149 5.51 -1.64 -5.33
CA CYS A 149 4.76 -2.79 -4.89
C CYS A 149 3.54 -2.99 -5.79
N ASN A 150 3.39 -4.19 -6.33
CA ASN A 150 2.25 -4.58 -7.14
C ASN A 150 1.43 -5.64 -6.40
N LEU A 151 0.13 -5.39 -6.32
CA LEU A 151 -0.84 -6.23 -5.63
C LEU A 151 -1.94 -6.64 -6.60
N HIS A 152 -2.46 -7.85 -6.42
CA HIS A 152 -3.63 -8.32 -7.15
C HIS A 152 -4.82 -8.51 -6.21
N GLN A 153 -6.01 -8.13 -6.68
CA GLN A 153 -7.24 -8.34 -5.93
C GLN A 153 -7.52 -9.85 -5.83
N GLN A 154 -7.75 -10.34 -4.62
CA GLN A 154 -8.24 -11.69 -4.40
C GLN A 154 -9.74 -11.69 -4.68
N LYS A 155 -10.18 -12.54 -5.60
CA LYS A 155 -11.60 -12.82 -5.77
C LYS A 155 -12.10 -13.48 -4.49
N GLN A 156 -13.17 -12.95 -3.92
CA GLN A 156 -13.83 -13.54 -2.77
C GLN A 156 -14.41 -14.88 -3.24
N THR A 157 -13.75 -16.00 -2.93
CA THR A 157 -14.27 -17.33 -3.26
C THR A 157 -15.51 -17.54 -2.40
N SER A 158 -16.69 -17.33 -2.99
CA SER A 158 -17.98 -17.63 -2.37
C SER A 158 -18.12 -19.14 -2.20
N LEU A 159 -17.61 -19.65 -1.08
CA LEU A 159 -18.01 -20.95 -0.55
C LEU A 159 -19.42 -20.80 0.05
N THR A 160 -20.42 -20.68 -0.83
CA THR A 160 -21.83 -20.89 -0.50
C THR A 160 -22.35 -22.02 -1.38
N ARG A 161 -22.16 -23.26 -0.95
CA ARG A 161 -22.97 -24.41 -1.40
C ARG A 161 -22.84 -25.54 -0.39
N GLN A 162 -24.01 -26.11 -0.05
CA GLN A 162 -24.27 -27.18 0.92
C GLN A 162 -24.31 -26.64 2.37
N LEU A 163 -25.47 -26.40 2.96
CA LEU A 163 -26.49 -27.41 3.27
C LEU A 163 -27.88 -26.92 2.84
N MET A 164 -28.47 -27.57 1.83
CA MET A 164 -29.92 -27.71 1.77
C MET A 164 -30.24 -28.99 2.51
N ASP A 165 -31.03 -28.86 3.58
CA ASP A 165 -31.65 -29.96 4.30
C ASP A 165 -32.42 -30.90 3.34
N PRO A 166 -32.29 -32.22 3.51
CA PRO A 166 -33.33 -33.13 3.10
C PRO A 166 -33.78 -33.94 4.31
N SER A 167 -34.85 -33.51 4.96
CA SER A 167 -35.71 -34.44 5.68
C SER A 167 -37.12 -33.86 5.78
N SER A 168 -37.86 -34.10 4.69
CA SER A 168 -39.29 -34.42 4.79
C SER A 168 -39.46 -35.86 5.28
#